data_AF-A0A258I7Q8-F1
#
_entry.id   AF-A0A258I7Q8-F1
#
_cell.length_a   1.000
_cell.length_b   1.000
_cell.length_c   1.000
_cell.angle_alpha   90.00
_cell.angle_beta   90.00
_cell.angle_gamma   90.00
#
_symmetry.space_group_name_H-M   'P 1'
#
loop_
_entity.id
_entity.type
_entity.pdbx_description
1 polymer ?
#
loop_
_entity_poly.entity_id
_entity_poly.type
_entity_poly.pdbx_seq_one_letter_code
_entity_poly.pdbx_strand_id
1 'polypeptide(L)'
;MSQLPQTQNRRAVLGGLSSIAALSLAGCATFPAFTLEDAVRRLLFLSTDRAFSRLLQPGGFWDSQVARLALPDVIGNRGGIMQRILTGPIFRDRLQRAFNDMAYDAAERAAPAVTDAVRTIGIRNAMALLRGSDPMAATNFLHQEMGTSLIEIMVPEFGDALRVSREPLVGEVLSAMTGVDVGGIANSLAFEADNAIFRAIGREEAAIRADPRSTNDPVLMGAFGIK
;
A
#
# COMPACT_ATOMS: atom_id res chain seq x y z
N MET A 1 -58.70 14.12 81.48
CA MET A 1 -59.52 13.41 80.47
C MET A 1 -58.59 12.42 79.79
N SER A 2 -58.48 11.22 80.35
CA SER A 2 -59.16 9.99 79.88
C SER A 2 -58.18 9.16 79.03
N GLN A 3 -57.79 8.04 79.60
CA GLN A 3 -56.92 7.00 79.05
C GLN A 3 -57.52 6.36 77.79
N LEU A 4 -56.70 5.72 76.96
CA LEU A 4 -56.90 4.35 76.47
C LEU A 4 -55.58 3.80 75.86
N PRO A 5 -55.05 2.65 76.35
CA PRO A 5 -53.81 2.05 75.88
C PRO A 5 -54.02 0.84 74.94
N GLN A 6 -52.93 0.49 74.23
CA GLN A 6 -52.47 -0.85 73.84
C GLN A 6 -53.46 -1.80 73.12
N THR A 7 -53.09 -2.21 71.90
CA THR A 7 -52.93 -3.66 71.62
C THR A 7 -51.81 -3.87 70.61
N GLN A 8 -50.71 -4.46 71.09
CA GLN A 8 -49.73 -5.16 70.26
C GLN A 8 -50.42 -6.38 69.62
N ASN A 9 -50.25 -6.56 68.31
CA ASN A 9 -50.41 -7.88 67.70
C ASN A 9 -49.04 -8.36 67.21
N ARG A 10 -48.54 -9.39 67.89
CA ARG A 10 -47.33 -10.16 67.57
C ARG A 10 -47.74 -11.29 66.61
N ARG A 11 -46.78 -11.73 65.75
CA ARG A 11 -46.84 -12.81 64.72
C ARG A 11 -47.11 -12.21 63.32
N ALA A 12 -46.25 -12.32 62.31
CA ALA A 12 -45.34 -13.40 61.97
C ALA A 12 -44.04 -12.90 61.31
N VAL A 13 -42.93 -13.43 61.79
CA VAL A 13 -41.66 -13.58 61.04
C VAL A 13 -41.79 -14.89 60.28
N LEU A 14 -41.46 -14.94 58.98
CA LEU A 14 -40.78 -16.03 58.26
C LEU A 14 -40.92 -15.88 56.73
N GLY A 15 -39.78 -15.92 56.03
CA GLY A 15 -39.71 -16.37 54.63
C GLY A 15 -39.36 -15.30 53.60
N GLY A 16 -38.05 -15.11 53.33
CA GLY A 16 -37.61 -14.27 52.21
C GLY A 16 -36.08 -14.14 52.09
N LEU A 17 -35.34 -15.24 52.22
CA LEU A 17 -33.95 -15.30 51.75
C LEU A 17 -33.95 -15.75 50.29
N SER A 18 -33.62 -14.84 49.37
CA SER A 18 -33.07 -15.19 48.06
C SER A 18 -32.28 -13.99 47.51
N SER A 19 -31.00 -13.95 47.89
CA SER A 19 -29.87 -13.63 47.01
C SER A 19 -30.21 -13.05 45.62
N ILE A 20 -29.98 -11.76 45.44
CA ILE A 20 -29.64 -11.18 44.13
C ILE A 20 -28.19 -10.67 44.26
N ALA A 21 -27.26 -11.61 44.20
CA ALA A 21 -25.85 -11.36 43.95
C ALA A 21 -25.49 -12.12 42.66
N ALA A 22 -24.83 -11.41 41.74
CA ALA A 22 -24.43 -11.83 40.39
C ALA A 22 -25.63 -12.00 39.41
N LEU A 23 -25.68 -11.34 38.25
CA LEU A 23 -24.63 -11.26 37.24
C LEU A 23 -24.72 -9.93 36.48
N SER A 24 -23.93 -8.93 36.88
CA SER A 24 -23.47 -7.92 35.94
C SER A 24 -22.27 -8.48 35.16
N LEU A 25 -22.52 -9.48 34.31
CA LEU A 25 -21.58 -9.81 33.23
C LEU A 25 -21.75 -8.70 32.19
N ALA A 26 -21.14 -7.55 32.46
CA ALA A 26 -20.66 -6.67 31.42
C ALA A 26 -19.66 -7.50 30.62
N GLY A 27 -20.16 -8.22 29.62
CA GLY A 27 -19.36 -8.83 28.57
C GLY A 27 -18.75 -7.74 27.71
N CYS A 28 -17.91 -6.89 28.30
CA CYS A 28 -16.86 -6.24 27.56
C CYS A 28 -15.89 -7.35 27.19
N ALA A 29 -16.17 -8.05 26.09
CA ALA A 29 -15.11 -8.62 25.30
C ALA A 29 -14.23 -7.43 24.92
N THR A 30 -13.21 -7.16 25.74
CA THR A 30 -12.14 -6.22 25.42
C THR A 30 -11.36 -6.85 24.28
N PHE A 31 -11.94 -6.80 23.08
CA PHE A 31 -11.13 -6.72 21.88
C PHE A 31 -10.13 -5.60 22.14
N PRO A 32 -8.83 -5.79 21.82
CA PRO A 32 -7.87 -4.70 21.90
C PRO A 32 -8.52 -3.53 21.19
N ALA A 33 -8.74 -2.43 21.91
CA ALA A 33 -9.28 -1.21 21.33
C ALA A 33 -8.23 -0.70 20.36
N PHE A 34 -8.26 -1.18 19.12
CA PHE A 34 -7.37 -0.72 18.08
C PHE A 34 -7.76 0.72 17.73
N THR A 35 -6.76 1.56 17.54
CA THR A 35 -7.03 2.91 17.06
C THR A 35 -7.34 2.86 15.55
N LEU A 36 -8.04 3.86 15.03
CA LEU A 36 -8.22 3.98 13.57
C LEU A 36 -6.86 4.15 12.87
N GLU A 37 -5.88 4.74 13.55
CA GLU A 37 -4.52 4.87 13.05
C GLU A 37 -3.84 3.51 12.92
N ASP A 38 -4.00 2.61 13.89
CA ASP A 38 -3.49 1.23 13.80
C ASP A 38 -4.12 0.48 12.63
N ALA A 39 -5.41 0.68 12.38
CA ALA A 39 -6.09 0.07 11.24
C ALA A 39 -5.55 0.58 9.90
N VAL A 40 -5.33 1.90 9.76
CA VAL A 40 -4.68 2.46 8.56
C VAL A 40 -3.26 1.94 8.41
N ARG A 41 -2.48 1.86 9.50
CA ARG A 41 -1.10 1.36 9.46
C ARG A 41 -1.04 -0.10 9.03
N ARG A 42 -1.92 -0.94 9.58
CA ARG A 42 -2.05 -2.36 9.18
C ARG A 42 -2.49 -2.51 7.72
N LEU A 43 -3.42 -1.67 7.28
CA LEU A 43 -3.87 -1.65 5.88
C LEU A 43 -2.68 -1.34 4.97
N LEU A 44 -1.97 -0.25 5.23
CA LEU A 44 -0.80 0.16 4.45
C LEU A 44 0.29 -0.90 4.46
N PHE A 45 0.58 -1.48 5.62
CA PHE A 45 1.60 -2.52 5.75
C PHE A 45 1.24 -3.74 4.91
N LEU A 46 0.02 -4.25 5.03
CA LEU A 46 -0.43 -5.41 4.28
C LEU A 46 -0.53 -5.15 2.76
N SER A 47 -1.02 -3.98 2.36
CA SER A 47 -1.06 -3.56 0.95
C SER A 47 0.33 -3.46 0.35
N THR A 48 1.27 -2.87 1.09
CA THR A 48 2.68 -2.71 0.68
C THR A 48 3.36 -4.07 0.54
N ASP A 49 3.23 -4.92 1.55
CA ASP A 49 3.80 -6.27 1.57
C ASP A 49 3.31 -7.12 0.40
N ARG A 50 1.99 -7.15 0.15
CA ARG A 50 1.40 -7.88 -0.98
C ARG A 50 1.83 -7.30 -2.32
N ALA A 51 1.91 -5.98 -2.44
CA ALA A 51 2.30 -5.32 -3.68
C ALA A 51 3.75 -5.65 -4.04
N PHE A 52 4.69 -5.51 -3.10
CA PHE A 52 6.09 -5.87 -3.34
C PHE A 52 6.27 -7.38 -3.54
N SER A 53 5.55 -8.22 -2.80
CA SER A 53 5.53 -9.68 -3.02
C SER A 53 5.09 -10.07 -4.42
N ARG A 54 4.28 -9.24 -5.10
CA ARG A 54 3.86 -9.44 -6.49
C ARG A 54 4.85 -8.81 -7.47
N LEU A 55 5.29 -7.58 -7.22
CA LEU A 55 6.21 -6.84 -8.11
C LEU A 55 7.57 -7.53 -8.23
N LEU A 56 8.05 -8.13 -7.14
CA LEU A 56 9.32 -8.85 -7.08
C LEU A 56 9.21 -10.32 -7.55
N GLN A 57 8.09 -10.73 -8.15
CA GLN A 57 8.03 -11.99 -8.88
C GLN A 57 8.61 -11.80 -10.28
N PRO A 58 9.17 -12.87 -10.90
CA PRO A 58 9.57 -12.81 -12.31
C PRO A 58 8.43 -12.31 -13.19
N GLY A 59 8.61 -11.16 -13.85
CA GLY A 59 7.58 -10.53 -14.69
C GLY A 59 6.52 -9.71 -13.95
N GLY A 60 6.52 -9.68 -12.62
CA GLY A 60 5.50 -9.02 -11.80
C GLY A 60 5.43 -7.50 -11.98
N PHE A 61 6.58 -6.85 -12.15
CA PHE A 61 6.63 -5.43 -12.50
C PHE A 61 6.07 -5.17 -13.89
N TRP A 62 6.42 -6.01 -14.86
CA TRP A 62 5.98 -5.91 -16.26
C TRP A 62 4.47 -6.05 -16.39
N ASP A 63 3.87 -7.11 -15.84
CA ASP A 63 2.44 -7.41 -15.95
C ASP A 63 1.56 -6.27 -15.41
N SER A 64 2.12 -5.42 -14.55
CA SER A 64 1.45 -4.25 -13.99
C SER A 64 1.59 -2.96 -14.82
N GLN A 65 2.52 -2.90 -15.79
CA GLN A 65 3.02 -1.65 -16.37
C GLN A 65 3.25 -1.65 -17.91
N VAL A 66 3.04 -2.77 -18.62
CA VAL A 66 3.39 -2.97 -20.06
C VAL A 66 3.02 -1.84 -21.04
N ALA A 67 2.03 -1.00 -20.75
CA ALA A 67 1.55 -0.03 -21.74
C ALA A 67 2.19 1.37 -21.70
N ARG A 68 2.96 1.74 -20.66
CA ARG A 68 3.25 3.18 -20.41
C ARG A 68 4.69 3.60 -20.16
N LEU A 69 5.65 2.68 -20.08
CA LEU A 69 7.05 3.06 -20.29
C LEU A 69 7.16 3.51 -21.75
N ALA A 70 7.00 4.82 -21.95
CA ALA A 70 6.97 5.48 -23.25
C ALA A 70 8.38 5.50 -23.83
N LEU A 71 8.92 4.32 -24.15
CA LEU A 71 10.10 4.14 -24.97
C LEU A 71 10.08 5.03 -26.23
N PRO A 72 8.92 5.31 -26.89
CA PRO A 72 8.89 6.25 -28.00
C PRO A 72 9.30 7.68 -27.62
N ASP A 73 8.92 8.16 -26.44
CA ASP A 73 9.24 9.52 -25.98
C ASP A 73 10.73 9.64 -25.63
N VAL A 74 11.30 8.58 -25.03
CA VAL A 74 12.73 8.52 -24.70
C VAL A 74 13.59 8.44 -25.97
N ILE A 75 13.20 7.60 -26.96
CA ILE A 75 13.98 7.39 -28.20
C ILE A 75 13.87 8.60 -29.15
N GLY A 76 12.90 9.49 -28.92
CA GLY A 76 12.71 10.72 -29.68
C GLY A 76 12.03 10.48 -31.02
N ASN A 77 11.25 11.47 -31.47
CA ASN A 77 10.48 11.48 -32.72
C ASN A 77 11.35 11.60 -33.99
N ARG A 78 12.54 10.96 -34.02
CA ARG A 78 13.44 10.98 -35.18
C ARG A 78 12.99 9.89 -36.15
N GLY A 79 11.99 10.25 -36.97
CA GLY A 79 11.35 9.37 -37.94
C GLY A 79 12.36 8.67 -38.88
N GLY A 80 12.14 7.37 -39.13
CA GLY A 80 12.93 6.61 -40.11
C GLY A 80 12.78 5.09 -40.02
N ILE A 81 13.49 4.39 -40.92
CA ILE A 81 13.63 2.92 -40.96
C ILE A 81 14.21 2.39 -39.63
N MET A 82 15.07 3.18 -38.99
CA MET A 82 15.62 2.87 -37.67
C MET A 82 14.52 2.79 -36.61
N GLN A 83 13.52 3.67 -36.65
CA GLN A 83 12.37 3.58 -35.72
C GLN A 83 11.54 2.31 -35.93
N ARG A 84 11.44 1.76 -37.14
CA ARG A 84 10.78 0.45 -37.37
C ARG A 84 11.60 -0.73 -36.82
N ILE A 85 12.92 -0.68 -36.93
CA ILE A 85 13.81 -1.71 -36.38
C ILE A 85 13.78 -1.65 -34.85
N LEU A 86 13.86 -0.44 -34.28
CA LEU A 86 13.75 -0.14 -32.84
C LEU A 86 12.32 -0.30 -32.29
N THR A 87 11.31 -0.56 -33.14
CA THR A 87 9.94 -0.92 -32.69
C THR A 87 9.56 -2.34 -33.11
N GLY A 88 10.52 -3.11 -33.63
CA GLY A 88 10.33 -4.51 -33.97
C GLY A 88 9.97 -5.35 -32.74
N PRO A 89 9.15 -6.42 -32.87
CA PRO A 89 8.71 -7.24 -31.73
C PRO A 89 9.87 -7.82 -30.91
N ILE A 90 10.94 -8.26 -31.56
CA ILE A 90 12.13 -8.84 -30.92
C ILE A 90 12.90 -7.80 -30.12
N PHE A 91 13.02 -6.58 -30.65
CA PHE A 91 13.70 -5.49 -29.98
C PHE A 91 12.91 -5.01 -28.77
N ARG A 92 11.58 -4.88 -28.91
CA ARG A 92 10.68 -4.58 -27.79
C ARG A 92 10.78 -5.62 -26.68
N ASP A 93 10.79 -6.91 -27.03
CA ASP A 93 10.91 -8.00 -26.05
C ASP A 93 12.24 -7.95 -25.27
N ARG A 94 13.36 -7.64 -25.96
CA ARG A 94 14.66 -7.53 -25.31
C ARG A 94 14.78 -6.28 -24.43
N LEU A 95 14.34 -5.13 -24.92
CA LEU A 95 14.27 -3.92 -24.11
C LEU A 95 13.38 -4.15 -22.88
N GLN A 96 12.21 -4.73 -23.08
CA GLN A 96 11.29 -5.12 -22.02
C GLN A 96 12.00 -5.95 -20.93
N ARG A 97 12.76 -6.98 -21.32
CA ARG A 97 13.53 -7.77 -20.36
C ARG A 97 14.56 -6.93 -19.60
N ALA A 98 15.32 -6.11 -20.30
CA ALA A 98 16.29 -5.21 -19.67
C ALA A 98 15.62 -4.24 -18.68
N PHE A 99 14.47 -3.67 -19.04
CA PHE A 99 13.71 -2.80 -18.15
C PHE A 99 13.12 -3.53 -16.94
N ASN A 100 12.68 -4.77 -17.11
CA ASN A 100 12.17 -5.58 -16.00
C ASN A 100 13.25 -5.86 -14.97
N ASP A 101 14.48 -6.15 -15.40
CA ASP A 101 15.61 -6.34 -14.51
C ASP A 101 15.92 -5.04 -13.75
N MET A 102 15.98 -3.90 -14.46
CA MET A 102 16.20 -2.58 -13.83
C MET A 102 15.11 -2.24 -12.80
N ALA A 103 13.85 -2.50 -13.17
CA ALA A 103 12.71 -2.21 -12.31
C ALA A 103 12.62 -3.14 -11.10
N TYR A 104 13.06 -4.39 -11.25
CA TYR A 104 13.21 -5.32 -10.13
C TYR A 104 14.21 -4.79 -9.10
N ASP A 105 15.41 -4.40 -9.56
CA ASP A 105 16.46 -3.86 -8.69
C ASP A 105 15.99 -2.58 -7.98
N ALA A 106 15.33 -1.68 -8.72
CA ALA A 106 14.75 -0.46 -8.17
C ALA A 106 13.65 -0.75 -7.13
N ALA A 107 12.76 -1.71 -7.42
CA ALA A 107 11.70 -2.12 -6.49
C ALA A 107 12.25 -2.79 -5.22
N GLU A 108 13.30 -3.61 -5.35
CA GLU A 108 13.99 -4.23 -4.22
C GLU A 108 14.62 -3.16 -3.30
N ARG A 109 15.25 -2.13 -3.90
CA ARG A 109 15.79 -0.98 -3.17
C ARG A 109 14.71 -0.13 -2.50
N ALA A 110 13.57 0.05 -3.18
CA ALA A 110 12.43 0.85 -2.74
C ALA A 110 11.63 0.22 -1.59
N ALA A 111 11.48 -1.12 -1.58
CA ALA A 111 10.67 -1.85 -0.61
C ALA A 111 10.92 -1.49 0.87
N PRO A 112 12.18 -1.47 1.37
CA PRO A 112 12.44 -1.08 2.76
C PRO A 112 12.04 0.36 3.05
N ALA A 113 12.27 1.29 2.12
CA ALA A 113 11.94 2.70 2.31
C ALA A 113 10.43 2.94 2.45
N VAL A 114 9.61 2.27 1.62
CA VAL A 114 8.14 2.35 1.73
C VAL A 114 7.67 1.70 3.03
N THR A 115 8.23 0.54 3.39
CA THR A 115 7.87 -0.17 4.62
C THR A 115 8.20 0.64 5.87
N ASP A 116 9.37 1.30 5.90
CA ASP A 116 9.77 2.18 6.99
C ASP A 116 8.92 3.45 7.04
N ALA A 117 8.59 4.05 5.89
CA ALA A 117 7.63 5.16 5.84
C ALA A 117 6.29 4.78 6.46
N VAL A 118 5.73 3.60 6.13
CA VAL A 118 4.50 3.09 6.74
C VAL A 118 4.60 2.98 8.26
N ARG A 119 5.79 2.73 8.81
CA ARG A 119 6.02 2.63 10.27
C ARG A 119 6.21 3.99 10.95
N THR A 120 6.74 4.98 10.26
CA THR A 120 7.13 6.26 10.86
C THR A 120 6.14 7.39 10.60
N ILE A 121 5.37 7.33 9.50
CA ILE A 121 4.47 8.43 9.15
C ILE A 121 3.40 8.62 10.22
N GLY A 122 3.11 9.89 10.48
CA GLY A 122 2.01 10.30 11.35
C GLY A 122 0.69 10.22 10.59
N ILE A 123 -0.22 9.35 11.01
CA ILE A 123 -1.49 9.15 10.32
C ILE A 123 -2.48 10.20 10.80
N ARG A 124 -2.96 11.04 9.87
CA ARG A 124 -3.94 12.10 10.16
C ARG A 124 -5.28 11.73 9.53
N ASN A 125 -6.38 12.10 10.20
CA ASN A 125 -7.74 11.86 9.72
C ASN A 125 -7.99 10.39 9.33
N ALA A 126 -7.54 9.44 10.17
CA ALA A 126 -7.62 8.00 9.89
C ALA A 126 -9.04 7.52 9.51
N MET A 127 -10.08 8.16 10.05
CA MET A 127 -11.46 7.88 9.65
C MET A 127 -11.73 8.17 8.17
N ALA A 128 -11.25 9.30 7.66
CA ALA A 128 -11.41 9.67 6.26
C ALA A 128 -10.59 8.75 5.35
N LEU A 129 -9.39 8.34 5.79
CA LEU A 129 -8.59 7.37 5.07
C LEU A 129 -9.31 6.02 4.97
N LEU A 130 -9.91 5.52 6.06
CA LEU A 130 -10.60 4.21 6.03
C LEU A 130 -11.96 4.26 5.34
N ARG A 131 -12.76 5.31 5.54
CA ARG A 131 -14.16 5.38 5.09
C ARG A 131 -14.41 6.30 3.90
N GLY A 132 -13.35 6.87 3.33
CA GLY A 132 -13.43 7.68 2.13
C GLY A 132 -13.98 6.90 0.93
N SER A 133 -14.53 7.62 -0.05
CA SER A 133 -15.01 7.04 -1.30
C SER A 133 -13.87 6.58 -2.23
N ASP A 134 -12.66 7.08 -2.00
CA ASP A 134 -11.47 6.69 -2.76
C ASP A 134 -10.94 5.33 -2.26
N PRO A 135 -10.90 4.30 -3.12
CA PRO A 135 -10.38 2.97 -2.75
C PRO A 135 -8.86 2.96 -2.51
N MET A 136 -8.14 4.01 -2.87
CA MET A 136 -6.69 4.16 -2.70
C MET A 136 -6.33 5.26 -1.69
N ALA A 137 -7.27 5.71 -0.86
CA ALA A 137 -7.09 6.87 0.02
C ALA A 137 -5.85 6.74 0.94
N ALA A 138 -5.60 5.56 1.51
CA ALA A 138 -4.44 5.39 2.40
C ALA A 138 -3.13 5.39 1.60
N THR A 139 -3.11 4.73 0.44
CA THR A 139 -1.97 4.69 -0.47
C THR A 139 -1.61 6.09 -1.00
N ASN A 140 -2.62 6.86 -1.42
CA ASN A 140 -2.43 8.24 -1.89
C ASN A 140 -1.88 9.13 -0.78
N PHE A 141 -2.36 8.94 0.46
CA PHE A 141 -1.80 9.59 1.63
C PHE A 141 -0.34 9.21 1.86
N LEU A 142 0.01 7.92 1.84
CA LEU A 142 1.39 7.46 1.96
C LEU A 142 2.29 8.06 0.88
N HIS A 143 1.85 8.06 -0.38
CA HIS A 143 2.58 8.63 -1.51
C HIS A 143 2.85 10.12 -1.29
N GLN A 144 1.83 10.87 -0.85
CA GLN A 144 1.95 12.29 -0.54
C GLN A 144 2.93 12.56 0.61
N GLU A 145 2.90 11.77 1.69
CA GLU A 145 3.82 11.93 2.82
C GLU A 145 5.28 11.57 2.44
N MET A 146 5.49 10.63 1.51
CA MET A 146 6.81 10.29 1.02
C MET A 146 7.37 11.31 0.02
N GLY A 147 6.51 12.06 -0.69
CA GLY A 147 6.93 13.06 -1.66
C GLY A 147 7.82 12.46 -2.75
N THR A 148 9.00 13.04 -2.97
CA THR A 148 9.99 12.59 -3.96
C THR A 148 10.99 11.57 -3.44
N SER A 149 10.90 11.18 -2.16
CA SER A 149 11.89 10.33 -1.50
C SER A 149 12.12 9.01 -2.24
N LEU A 150 11.04 8.37 -2.72
CA LEU A 150 11.16 7.11 -3.44
C LEU A 150 11.87 7.27 -4.79
N ILE A 151 11.60 8.37 -5.50
CA ILE A 151 12.27 8.70 -6.77
C ILE A 151 13.76 8.91 -6.53
N GLU A 152 14.13 9.69 -5.51
CA GLU A 152 15.53 9.96 -5.15
C GLU A 152 16.33 8.69 -4.84
N ILE A 153 15.67 7.68 -4.24
CA ILE A 153 16.25 6.37 -3.97
C ILE A 153 16.47 5.56 -5.26
N MET A 154 15.55 5.63 -6.22
CA MET A 154 15.59 4.81 -7.43
C MET A 154 16.42 5.41 -8.57
N VAL A 155 16.60 6.73 -8.62
CA VAL A 155 17.38 7.41 -9.69
C VAL A 155 18.80 6.85 -9.84
N PRO A 156 19.59 6.66 -8.76
CA PRO A 156 20.91 6.06 -8.88
C PRO A 156 20.89 4.64 -9.46
N GLU A 157 19.92 3.82 -9.06
CA GLU A 157 19.77 2.43 -9.54
C GLU A 157 19.51 2.39 -11.05
N PHE A 158 18.58 3.21 -11.55
CA PHE A 158 18.36 3.32 -13.00
C PHE A 158 19.56 3.89 -13.74
N GLY A 159 20.25 4.88 -13.15
CA GLY A 159 21.46 5.44 -13.75
C GLY A 159 22.60 4.42 -13.88
N ASP A 160 22.81 3.61 -12.85
CA ASP A 160 23.81 2.55 -12.81
C ASP A 160 23.43 1.43 -13.78
N ALA A 161 22.17 1.02 -13.79
CA ALA A 161 21.71 -0.03 -14.69
C ALA A 161 21.75 0.39 -16.17
N LEU A 162 21.50 1.67 -16.49
CA LEU A 162 21.70 2.20 -17.84
C LEU A 162 23.19 2.23 -18.26
N ARG A 163 24.11 2.53 -17.33
CA ARG A 163 25.56 2.58 -17.59
C ARG A 163 26.20 1.19 -17.67
N VAL A 164 25.75 0.25 -16.86
CA VAL A 164 26.31 -1.10 -16.73
C VAL A 164 25.51 -2.13 -17.53
N SER A 165 24.44 -1.71 -18.22
CA SER A 165 23.58 -2.59 -19.01
C SER A 165 24.41 -3.48 -19.93
N ARG A 166 24.31 -4.79 -19.71
CA ARG A 166 24.94 -5.80 -20.53
C ARG A 166 24.16 -6.07 -21.82
N GLU A 167 22.97 -5.48 -21.96
CA GLU A 167 22.15 -5.61 -23.16
C GLU A 167 22.74 -4.70 -24.26
N PRO A 168 23.37 -5.27 -25.31
CA PRO A 168 24.04 -4.49 -26.34
C PRO A 168 23.09 -3.51 -27.03
N LEU A 169 21.80 -3.85 -27.10
CA LEU A 169 20.76 -3.00 -27.67
C LEU A 169 20.53 -1.71 -26.86
N VAL A 170 20.64 -1.75 -25.53
CA VAL A 170 20.50 -0.53 -24.71
C VAL A 170 21.67 0.41 -25.01
N GLY A 171 22.89 -0.11 -25.05
CA GLY A 171 24.07 0.66 -25.44
C GLY A 171 24.00 1.19 -26.87
N GLU A 172 23.51 0.39 -27.82
CA GLU A 172 23.35 0.79 -29.22
C GLU A 172 22.31 1.91 -29.38
N VAL A 173 21.17 1.83 -28.69
CA VAL A 173 20.15 2.89 -28.65
C VAL A 173 20.72 4.18 -28.07
N LEU A 174 21.36 4.10 -26.90
CA LEU A 174 21.93 5.27 -26.22
C LEU A 174 23.04 5.90 -27.07
N SER A 175 23.84 5.10 -27.79
CA SER A 175 24.91 5.59 -28.67
C SER A 175 24.39 6.18 -29.99
N ALA A 176 23.29 5.66 -30.53
CA ALA A 176 22.62 6.19 -31.73
C ALA A 176 21.89 7.52 -31.44
N MET A 177 21.59 7.78 -30.18
CA MET A 177 21.04 9.04 -29.71
C MET A 177 22.19 10.02 -29.43
N THR A 178 22.31 11.07 -30.26
CA THR A 178 23.27 12.15 -30.00
C THR A 178 22.80 13.01 -28.81
N GLY A 179 23.66 13.17 -27.79
CA GLY A 179 23.41 14.06 -26.64
C GLY A 179 22.56 13.47 -25.51
N VAL A 180 22.65 12.16 -25.25
CA VAL A 180 21.85 11.50 -24.19
C VAL A 180 22.16 12.05 -22.81
N ASP A 181 21.11 12.57 -22.16
CA ASP A 181 21.10 12.83 -20.72
C ASP A 181 20.65 11.56 -19.98
N VAL A 182 21.62 10.72 -19.60
CA VAL A 182 21.37 9.49 -18.83
C VAL A 182 20.69 9.80 -17.50
N GLY A 183 20.98 10.95 -16.89
CA GLY A 183 20.35 11.40 -15.66
C GLY A 183 18.87 11.72 -15.85
N GLY A 184 18.52 12.43 -16.94
CA GLY A 184 17.13 12.71 -17.30
C GLY A 184 16.31 11.44 -17.59
N ILE A 185 16.92 10.45 -18.27
CA ILE A 185 16.27 9.15 -18.49
C ILE A 185 16.08 8.41 -17.17
N ALA A 186 17.10 8.31 -16.33
CA ALA A 186 17.01 7.67 -15.02
C ALA A 186 15.93 8.32 -14.14
N ASN A 187 15.82 9.66 -14.15
CA ASN A 187 14.77 10.39 -13.44
C ASN A 187 13.36 10.06 -13.97
N SER A 188 13.21 9.95 -15.29
CA SER A 188 11.93 9.62 -15.92
C SER A 188 11.51 8.19 -15.60
N LEU A 189 12.46 7.25 -15.61
CA LEU A 189 12.23 5.86 -15.23
C LEU A 189 11.89 5.72 -13.75
N ALA A 190 12.59 6.44 -12.87
CA ALA A 190 12.30 6.47 -11.45
C ALA A 190 10.91 7.04 -11.17
N PHE A 191 10.50 8.10 -11.88
CA PHE A 191 9.14 8.65 -11.77
C PHE A 191 8.07 7.65 -12.22
N GLU A 192 8.27 6.94 -13.33
CA GLU A 192 7.30 5.92 -13.77
C GLU A 192 7.27 4.73 -12.80
N ALA A 193 8.43 4.34 -12.25
CA ALA A 193 8.51 3.27 -11.26
C ALA A 193 7.83 3.63 -9.93
N ASP A 194 7.98 4.87 -9.47
CA ASP A 194 7.27 5.40 -8.30
C ASP A 194 5.76 5.27 -8.48
N ASN A 195 5.24 5.78 -9.60
CA ASN A 195 3.83 5.66 -9.94
C ASN A 195 3.36 4.20 -10.09
N ALA A 196 4.22 3.31 -10.60
CA ALA A 196 3.94 1.88 -10.71
C ALA A 196 3.71 1.24 -9.33
N ILE A 197 4.65 1.49 -8.42
CA ILE A 197 4.68 0.94 -7.07
C ILE A 197 3.43 1.39 -6.32
N PHE A 198 3.16 2.70 -6.28
CA PHE A 198 1.97 3.20 -5.58
C PHE A 198 0.66 2.74 -6.21
N ARG A 199 0.60 2.57 -7.54
CA ARG A 199 -0.57 1.94 -8.16
C ARG A 199 -0.73 0.49 -7.75
N ALA A 200 0.36 -0.26 -7.60
CA ALA A 200 0.31 -1.65 -7.12
C ALA A 200 -0.18 -1.73 -5.68
N ILE A 201 0.36 -0.89 -4.78
CA ILE A 201 -0.08 -0.80 -3.39
C ILE A 201 -1.56 -0.44 -3.32
N GLY A 202 -2.02 0.52 -4.12
CA GLY A 202 -3.41 0.93 -4.16
C GLY A 202 -4.37 -0.15 -4.67
N ARG A 203 -3.94 -1.00 -5.61
CA ARG A 203 -4.72 -2.17 -6.02
C ARG A 203 -4.90 -3.17 -4.88
N GLU A 204 -3.85 -3.41 -4.09
CA GLU A 204 -3.94 -4.29 -2.91
C GLU A 204 -4.81 -3.67 -1.82
N GLU A 205 -4.71 -2.36 -1.60
CA GLU A 205 -5.61 -1.63 -0.68
C GLU A 205 -7.07 -1.77 -1.10
N ALA A 206 -7.36 -1.53 -2.38
CA ALA A 206 -8.71 -1.68 -2.93
C ALA A 206 -9.23 -3.11 -2.79
N ALA A 207 -8.38 -4.12 -3.01
CA ALA A 207 -8.74 -5.52 -2.82
C ALA A 207 -9.06 -5.85 -1.36
N ILE A 208 -8.26 -5.33 -0.41
CA ILE A 208 -8.51 -5.48 1.03
C ILE A 208 -9.81 -4.81 1.44
N ARG A 209 -10.11 -3.61 0.92
CA ARG A 209 -11.37 -2.91 1.17
C ARG A 209 -12.58 -3.68 0.64
N ALA A 210 -12.44 -4.30 -0.52
CA ALA A 210 -13.51 -5.07 -1.16
C ALA A 210 -13.83 -6.37 -0.41
N ASP A 211 -12.80 -7.06 0.09
CA ASP A 211 -12.95 -8.26 0.93
C ASP A 211 -12.01 -8.22 2.16
N PRO A 212 -12.41 -7.52 3.24
CA PRO A 212 -11.61 -7.45 4.46
C PRO A 212 -11.41 -8.80 5.14
N ARG A 213 -12.32 -9.77 4.92
CA ARG A 213 -12.24 -11.10 5.54
C ARG A 213 -11.08 -11.91 4.98
N SER A 214 -10.71 -11.69 3.72
CA SER A 214 -9.52 -12.31 3.10
C SER A 214 -8.20 -11.99 3.80
N THR A 215 -8.17 -10.95 4.64
CA THR A 215 -6.96 -10.56 5.38
C THR A 215 -6.68 -11.45 6.58
N ASN A 216 -7.72 -12.11 7.14
CA ASN A 216 -7.68 -12.75 8.45
C ASN A 216 -7.17 -11.83 9.60
N ASP A 217 -7.16 -10.51 9.39
CA ASP A 217 -6.77 -9.55 10.41
C ASP A 217 -8.04 -9.01 11.12
N PRO A 218 -8.23 -9.28 12.43
CA PRO A 218 -9.40 -8.82 13.16
C PRO A 218 -9.54 -7.29 13.22
N VAL A 219 -8.44 -6.56 13.14
CA VAL A 219 -8.44 -5.08 13.09
C VAL A 219 -8.97 -4.59 11.75
N LEU A 220 -8.50 -5.15 10.63
CA LEU A 220 -8.98 -4.75 9.29
C LEU A 220 -10.44 -5.21 9.08
N MET A 221 -10.77 -6.42 9.50
CA MET A 221 -12.16 -6.91 9.49
C MET A 221 -13.08 -6.03 10.34
N GLY A 222 -12.64 -5.58 11.52
CA GLY A 222 -13.41 -4.67 12.37
C GLY A 222 -13.53 -3.26 11.78
N ALA A 223 -12.44 -2.72 11.23
CA ALA A 223 -12.41 -1.38 10.65
C ALA A 223 -13.35 -1.23 9.44
N PHE A 224 -13.44 -2.27 8.59
CA PHE A 224 -14.27 -2.26 7.38
C PHE A 224 -15.60 -3.03 7.52
N GLY A 225 -15.78 -3.83 8.57
CA GLY A 225 -16.97 -4.66 8.80
C GLY A 225 -18.16 -3.91 9.37
N ILE A 226 -17.97 -2.67 9.83
CA ILE A 226 -19.05 -1.77 10.25
C ILE A 226 -19.60 -1.08 8.99
N LYS A 227 -20.50 -1.77 8.28
CA LYS A 227 -21.40 -1.13 7.30
C LYS A 227 -22.69 -0.70 7.98
#